data_AF-A0A7X9EGM5-F1
#
_entry.id   AF-A0A7X9EGM5-F1
#
_cell.length_a   1.000
_cell.length_b   1.000
_cell.length_c   1.000
_cell.angle_alpha   90.00
_cell.angle_beta   90.00
_cell.angle_gamma   90.00
#
_symmetry.space_group_name_H-M   'P 1'
#
loop_
_entity.id
_entity.type
_entity.pdbx_description
1 polymer ?
#
loop_
_entity_poly.entity_id
_entity_poly.type
_entity_poly.pdbx_seq_one_letter_code
_entity_poly.pdbx_strand_id
1 'polypeptide(L)'
;MEEKKIKLSREQIKQLSDANAESLQKEIVELKMLGVKEDLNYKDFWRKSEGIHSIFKKITPLEKSERRRLWILFQEVREKVKERQAKEKEVEKRVFEKTSKEIISLLEEVKEIIAKEAAEPYEVETLLFSLEQLKLVSKGDISALPDTPEKSFIIFRLKKKLVYEENLEKEIAKTIKEADKWLKNVAKIKFEEIKASLNKLEVEIDLLPLSKLKKALKTISNEIMGPYLVKQQKEELKNQIVRLSEKMEKGKKDNSSEKIPKEKQEAKAKEEEPAQQKIGSKKMKEVKILLEELEQSILKQS
;
A
#
# COMPACT_ATOMS: atom_id res chain seq x y z
N MET A 1 65.00 -18.77 -18.85
CA MET A 1 64.35 -20.03 -19.27
C MET A 1 63.73 -19.79 -20.62
N GLU A 2 64.29 -20.36 -21.69
CA GLU A 2 63.68 -20.28 -23.03
C GLU A 2 62.50 -21.24 -23.09
N GLU A 3 61.28 -20.71 -23.16
CA GLU A 3 60.09 -21.51 -23.44
C GLU A 3 60.20 -22.10 -24.85
N LYS A 4 60.48 -23.40 -24.94
CA LYS A 4 60.41 -24.15 -26.19
C LYS A 4 59.00 -24.03 -26.76
N LYS A 5 58.82 -23.19 -27.80
CA LYS A 5 57.57 -23.10 -28.57
C LYS A 5 57.32 -24.44 -29.28
N ILE A 6 56.45 -25.26 -28.70
CA ILE A 6 55.95 -26.48 -29.32
C ILE A 6 55.18 -26.07 -30.59
N LYS A 7 55.67 -26.46 -31.77
CA LYS A 7 54.95 -26.25 -33.03
C LYS A 7 53.86 -27.31 -33.15
N LEU A 8 52.61 -26.92 -32.97
CA LEU A 8 51.45 -27.77 -33.21
C LEU A 8 51.27 -28.02 -34.72
N SER A 9 50.79 -29.21 -35.08
CA SER A 9 50.39 -29.52 -36.45
C SER A 9 49.11 -28.77 -36.84
N ARG A 10 48.86 -28.64 -38.15
CA ARG A 10 47.63 -28.00 -38.66
C ARG A 10 46.36 -28.71 -38.18
N GLU A 11 46.39 -30.04 -38.13
CA GLU A 11 45.30 -30.89 -37.62
C GLU A 11 44.99 -30.56 -36.15
N GLN A 12 46.02 -30.48 -35.31
CA GLN A 12 45.89 -30.15 -33.89
C GLN A 12 45.37 -28.72 -33.66
N ILE A 13 45.83 -27.76 -34.46
CA ILE A 13 45.33 -26.37 -34.39
C ILE A 13 43.83 -26.32 -34.73
N LYS A 14 43.39 -27.09 -35.74
CA LYS A 14 41.99 -27.18 -36.13
C LYS A 14 41.14 -27.81 -35.02
N GLN A 15 41.56 -28.96 -34.49
CA GLN A 15 40.87 -29.62 -33.37
C GLN A 15 40.75 -28.72 -32.14
N LEU A 16 41.82 -27.98 -31.79
CA LEU A 16 41.78 -27.00 -30.70
C LEU A 16 40.83 -25.83 -31.00
N SER A 17 40.80 -25.35 -32.25
CA SER A 17 39.87 -24.30 -32.66
C SER A 17 38.42 -24.75 -32.55
N ASP A 18 38.11 -25.97 -32.97
CA ASP A 18 36.76 -26.54 -32.92
C ASP A 18 36.32 -26.76 -31.46
N ALA A 19 37.18 -27.32 -30.61
CA ALA A 19 36.92 -27.49 -29.18
C ALA A 19 36.72 -26.15 -28.45
N ASN A 20 37.51 -25.13 -28.80
CA ASN A 20 37.37 -23.78 -28.28
C ASN A 20 36.03 -23.14 -28.69
N ALA A 21 35.60 -23.35 -29.94
CA ALA A 21 34.31 -22.87 -30.44
C ALA A 21 33.14 -23.53 -29.70
N GLU A 22 33.19 -24.85 -29.51
CA GLU A 22 32.16 -25.61 -28.79
C GLU A 22 32.05 -25.17 -27.32
N SER A 23 33.19 -25.04 -26.63
CA SER A 23 33.21 -24.55 -25.25
C SER A 23 32.61 -23.16 -25.12
N LEU A 24 32.93 -22.25 -26.04
CA LEU A 24 32.40 -20.88 -26.03
C LEU A 24 30.92 -20.82 -26.39
N GLN A 25 30.48 -21.65 -27.34
CA GLN A 25 29.08 -21.82 -27.69
C GLN A 25 28.26 -22.28 -26.48
N LYS A 26 28.78 -23.24 -25.70
CA LYS A 26 28.13 -23.73 -24.47
C LYS A 26 27.94 -22.61 -23.45
N GLU A 27 28.97 -21.81 -23.18
CA GLU A 27 28.88 -20.67 -22.27
C GLU A 27 27.83 -19.64 -22.72
N ILE A 28 27.77 -19.35 -24.03
CA ILE A 28 26.77 -18.42 -24.60
C ILE A 28 25.35 -18.99 -24.45
N VAL A 29 25.16 -20.30 -24.68
CA VAL A 29 23.87 -20.97 -24.49
C VAL A 29 23.45 -20.92 -23.02
N GLU A 30 24.36 -21.18 -22.09
CA GLU A 30 24.07 -21.07 -20.66
C GLU A 30 23.71 -19.63 -20.25
N LEU A 31 24.41 -18.63 -20.78
CA LEU A 31 24.05 -17.22 -20.58
C LEU A 31 22.65 -16.91 -21.12
N LYS A 32 22.31 -17.44 -22.31
CA LYS A 32 20.97 -17.30 -22.89
C LYS A 32 19.90 -17.92 -22.00
N MET A 33 20.15 -19.12 -21.46
CA MET A 33 19.24 -19.79 -20.53
C MET A 33 19.02 -19.00 -19.24
N LEU A 34 20.04 -18.30 -18.74
CA LEU A 34 19.85 -17.35 -17.65
C LEU A 34 18.96 -16.19 -18.08
N GLY A 35 19.24 -15.57 -19.22
CA GLY A 35 18.52 -14.37 -19.70
C GLY A 35 17.02 -14.55 -19.97
N VAL A 36 16.54 -15.79 -20.11
CA VAL A 36 15.12 -16.09 -20.35
C VAL A 36 14.34 -16.50 -19.09
N LYS A 37 14.99 -16.63 -17.93
CA LYS A 37 14.29 -16.96 -16.67
C LYS A 37 13.30 -15.87 -16.28
N GLU A 38 12.15 -16.24 -15.71
CA GLU A 38 11.16 -15.28 -15.17
C GLU A 38 11.81 -14.44 -14.07
N ASP A 39 12.37 -15.07 -13.04
CA ASP A 39 13.11 -14.41 -11.96
C ASP A 39 14.58 -14.14 -12.32
N LEU A 40 14.81 -13.37 -13.38
CA LEU A 40 16.16 -13.07 -13.83
C LEU A 40 16.91 -12.18 -12.83
N ASN A 41 17.93 -12.76 -12.18
CA ASN A 41 18.93 -11.96 -11.47
C ASN A 41 19.89 -11.28 -12.47
N TYR A 42 19.62 -10.01 -12.79
CA TYR A 42 20.44 -9.21 -13.70
C TYR A 42 21.91 -9.12 -13.29
N LYS A 43 22.22 -9.09 -11.99
CA LYS A 43 23.59 -9.01 -11.50
C LYS A 43 24.39 -10.25 -11.89
N ASP A 44 23.80 -11.42 -11.67
CA ASP A 44 24.43 -12.70 -12.00
C ASP A 44 24.57 -12.87 -13.52
N PHE A 45 23.56 -12.43 -14.29
CA PHE A 45 23.63 -12.41 -15.74
C PHE A 45 24.79 -11.56 -16.25
N TRP A 46 24.90 -10.30 -15.81
CA TRP A 46 25.96 -9.40 -16.28
C TRP A 46 27.35 -9.88 -15.86
N ARG A 47 27.49 -10.42 -14.65
CA ARG A 47 28.74 -11.06 -14.21
C ARG A 47 29.15 -12.23 -15.11
N LYS A 48 28.22 -13.11 -15.48
CA LYS A 48 28.52 -14.22 -16.41
C LYS A 48 28.85 -13.71 -17.81
N SER A 49 28.15 -12.67 -18.28
CA SER A 49 28.43 -12.00 -19.56
C SER A 49 29.87 -11.44 -19.61
N GLU A 50 30.37 -10.84 -18.55
CA GLU A 50 31.75 -10.33 -18.48
C GLU A 50 32.79 -11.46 -18.51
N GLY A 51 32.48 -12.60 -17.89
CA GLY A 51 33.26 -13.82 -17.98
C GLY A 51 33.46 -14.27 -19.44
N ILE A 52 32.36 -14.35 -20.20
CA ILE A 52 32.40 -14.73 -21.63
C ILE A 52 33.20 -13.72 -22.46
N HIS A 53 33.05 -12.43 -22.19
CA HIS A 53 33.84 -11.39 -22.85
C HIS A 53 35.35 -11.59 -22.62
N SER A 54 35.74 -12.05 -21.42
CA SER A 54 37.12 -12.39 -21.08
C SER A 54 37.60 -13.66 -21.81
N ILE A 55 36.73 -14.65 -22.00
CA ILE A 55 37.04 -15.87 -22.78
C ILE A 55 37.36 -15.49 -24.24
N PHE A 56 36.55 -14.66 -24.89
CA PHE A 56 36.82 -14.19 -26.27
C PHE A 56 38.21 -13.55 -26.44
N LYS A 57 38.74 -12.87 -25.41
CA LYS A 57 40.07 -12.24 -25.44
C LYS A 57 41.21 -13.26 -25.32
N LYS A 58 41.01 -14.32 -24.54
CA LYS A 58 42.06 -15.29 -24.19
C LYS A 58 42.08 -16.50 -25.13
N ILE A 59 40.93 -16.88 -25.70
CA ILE A 59 40.79 -18.13 -26.43
C ILE A 59 41.48 -18.07 -27.80
N THR A 60 42.53 -18.85 -27.94
CA THR A 60 43.29 -19.04 -29.19
C THR A 60 43.76 -20.51 -29.26
N PRO A 61 43.75 -21.16 -30.43
CA PRO A 61 43.25 -20.67 -31.72
C PRO A 61 41.71 -20.66 -31.79
N LEU A 62 41.14 -19.75 -32.58
CA LEU A 62 39.72 -19.74 -32.94
C LEU A 62 39.58 -19.15 -34.35
N GLU A 63 38.88 -19.85 -35.25
CA GLU A 63 38.67 -19.37 -36.62
C GLU A 63 37.94 -18.02 -36.64
N LYS A 64 38.34 -17.12 -37.56
CA LYS A 64 37.80 -15.75 -37.64
C LYS A 64 36.30 -15.73 -37.94
N SER A 65 35.84 -16.61 -38.83
CA SER A 65 34.43 -16.81 -39.19
C SER A 65 33.61 -17.20 -37.96
N GLU A 66 34.09 -18.20 -37.22
CA GLU A 66 33.43 -18.76 -36.05
C GLU A 66 33.43 -17.79 -34.86
N ARG A 67 34.56 -17.10 -34.64
CA ARG A 67 34.64 -16.00 -33.67
C ARG A 67 33.59 -14.94 -33.94
N ARG A 68 33.41 -14.53 -35.21
CA ARG A 68 32.41 -13.54 -35.59
C ARG A 68 30.99 -14.05 -35.34
N ARG A 69 30.70 -15.30 -35.72
CA ARG A 69 29.39 -15.94 -35.51
C ARG A 69 29.02 -15.98 -34.02
N LEU A 70 29.92 -16.51 -33.18
CA LEU A 70 29.72 -16.60 -31.73
C LEU A 70 29.60 -15.22 -31.08
N TRP A 71 30.37 -14.25 -31.54
CA TRP A 71 30.29 -12.89 -31.03
C TRP A 71 28.94 -12.24 -31.30
N ILE A 72 28.37 -12.43 -32.50
CA ILE A 72 27.03 -11.94 -32.85
C ILE A 72 25.98 -12.57 -31.92
N LEU A 73 25.99 -13.89 -31.76
CA LEU A 73 25.08 -14.60 -30.86
C LEU A 73 25.18 -14.08 -29.41
N PHE A 74 26.40 -13.85 -28.93
CA PHE A 74 26.63 -13.28 -27.61
C PHE A 74 26.04 -11.86 -27.46
N GLN A 75 26.22 -10.99 -28.46
CA GLN A 75 25.64 -9.64 -28.41
C GLN A 75 24.11 -9.65 -28.48
N GLU A 76 23.52 -10.52 -29.30
CA GLU A 76 22.06 -10.66 -29.37
C GLU A 76 21.45 -11.05 -28.02
N VAL A 77 22.11 -11.95 -27.27
CA VAL A 77 21.66 -12.34 -25.92
C VAL A 77 21.72 -11.14 -24.97
N ARG A 78 22.78 -10.33 -25.03
CA ARG A 78 22.94 -9.14 -24.18
C ARG A 78 21.91 -8.06 -24.48
N GLU A 79 21.68 -7.76 -25.76
CA GLU A 79 20.72 -6.71 -26.12
C GLU A 79 19.29 -7.11 -25.73
N LYS A 80 18.90 -8.39 -25.89
CA LYS A 80 17.58 -8.86 -25.41
C LYS A 80 17.39 -8.65 -23.91
N VAL A 81 18.40 -8.99 -23.09
CA VAL A 81 18.31 -8.82 -21.64
C VAL A 81 18.34 -7.33 -21.25
N LYS A 82 19.09 -6.51 -21.97
CA LYS A 82 19.11 -5.06 -21.77
C LYS A 82 17.77 -4.40 -22.10
N GLU A 83 17.13 -4.80 -23.20
CA GLU A 83 15.77 -4.35 -23.54
C GLU A 83 14.75 -4.76 -22.49
N ARG A 84 14.83 -6.01 -22.00
CA ARG A 84 13.97 -6.50 -20.92
C ARG A 84 14.17 -5.68 -19.64
N GLN A 85 15.42 -5.49 -19.21
CA GLN A 85 15.75 -4.70 -18.03
C GLN A 85 15.27 -3.25 -18.15
N ALA A 86 15.35 -2.67 -19.35
CA ALA A 86 14.86 -1.32 -19.61
C ALA A 86 13.32 -1.23 -19.48
N LYS A 87 12.59 -2.22 -20.02
CA LYS A 87 11.13 -2.30 -19.89
C LYS A 87 10.69 -2.46 -18.43
N GLU A 88 11.34 -3.33 -17.67
CA GLU A 88 11.03 -3.53 -16.25
C GLU A 88 11.25 -2.24 -15.44
N LYS A 89 12.39 -1.56 -15.64
CA LYS A 89 12.65 -0.24 -15.03
C LYS A 89 11.64 0.83 -15.43
N GLU A 90 11.15 0.80 -16.66
CA GLU A 90 10.12 1.73 -17.12
C GLU A 90 8.78 1.47 -16.44
N VAL A 91 8.38 0.20 -16.29
CA VAL A 91 7.17 -0.18 -15.56
C VAL A 91 7.28 0.23 -14.10
N GLU A 92 8.38 -0.09 -13.43
CA GLU A 92 8.65 0.32 -12.03
C GLU A 92 8.53 1.84 -11.87
N LYS A 93 9.13 2.60 -12.80
CA LYS A 93 9.06 4.06 -12.79
C LYS A 93 7.62 4.57 -12.94
N ARG A 94 6.84 4.01 -13.88
CA ARG A 94 5.44 4.40 -14.09
C ARG A 94 4.57 4.07 -12.88
N VAL A 95 4.72 2.88 -12.29
CA VAL A 95 4.00 2.48 -11.07
C VAL A 95 4.34 3.44 -9.94
N PHE A 96 5.63 3.71 -9.70
CA PHE A 96 6.07 4.65 -8.67
C PHE A 96 5.49 6.05 -8.86
N GLU A 97 5.54 6.60 -10.09
CA GLU A 97 5.01 7.93 -10.38
C GLU A 97 3.49 8.01 -10.18
N LYS A 98 2.75 6.95 -10.54
CA LYS A 98 1.30 6.85 -10.31
C LYS A 98 0.98 6.80 -8.82
N THR A 99 1.62 5.88 -8.09
CA THR A 99 1.42 5.72 -6.64
C THR A 99 1.80 6.99 -5.87
N SER A 100 2.88 7.67 -6.26
CA SER A 100 3.28 8.92 -5.60
C SER A 100 2.25 10.03 -5.78
N LYS A 101 1.68 10.19 -6.98
CA LYS A 101 0.62 11.17 -7.24
C LYS A 101 -0.64 10.88 -6.42
N GLU A 102 -1.03 9.61 -6.32
CA GLU A 102 -2.18 9.19 -5.51
C GLU A 102 -1.96 9.49 -4.02
N ILE A 103 -0.76 9.21 -3.49
CA ILE A 103 -0.41 9.56 -2.09
C ILE A 103 -0.52 11.07 -1.84
N ILE A 104 0.00 11.90 -2.75
CA ILE A 104 -0.08 13.36 -2.63
C ILE A 104 -1.53 13.83 -2.64
N SER A 105 -2.34 13.32 -3.56
CA SER A 105 -3.78 13.66 -3.63
C SER A 105 -4.50 13.31 -2.33
N LEU A 106 -4.26 12.12 -1.77
CA LEU A 106 -4.86 11.71 -0.49
C LEU A 106 -4.38 12.59 0.68
N LEU A 107 -3.11 13.00 0.69
CA LEU A 107 -2.58 13.92 1.69
C LEU A 107 -3.28 15.28 1.64
N GLU A 108 -3.48 15.82 0.44
CA GLU A 108 -4.19 17.09 0.24
C GLU A 108 -5.66 16.96 0.68
N GLU A 109 -6.35 15.87 0.32
CA GLU A 109 -7.73 15.59 0.78
C GLU A 109 -7.82 15.54 2.32
N VAL A 110 -6.91 14.83 2.99
CA VAL A 110 -6.89 14.76 4.46
C VAL A 110 -6.62 16.14 5.07
N LYS A 111 -5.67 16.92 4.52
CA LYS A 111 -5.37 18.27 4.99
C LYS A 111 -6.58 19.20 4.85
N GLU A 112 -7.29 19.14 3.72
CA GLU A 112 -8.51 19.92 3.52
C GLU A 112 -9.64 19.55 4.49
N ILE A 113 -9.84 18.24 4.72
CA ILE A 113 -10.86 17.72 5.62
C ILE A 113 -10.59 18.19 7.06
N ILE A 114 -9.35 18.10 7.51
CA ILE A 114 -8.92 18.61 8.82
C ILE A 114 -9.18 20.12 8.91
N ALA A 115 -8.87 20.88 7.86
CA ALA A 115 -9.03 22.34 7.85
C ALA A 115 -10.50 22.81 7.84
N LYS A 116 -11.43 22.01 7.29
CA LYS A 116 -12.85 22.38 7.20
C LYS A 116 -13.62 22.21 8.52
N GLU A 117 -13.06 21.53 9.53
CA GLU A 117 -13.61 21.28 10.88
C GLU A 117 -15.03 20.66 10.96
N ALA A 118 -15.75 20.54 9.85
CA ALA A 118 -17.14 20.07 9.73
C ALA A 118 -17.26 18.67 9.10
N ALA A 119 -16.15 17.97 8.91
CA ALA A 119 -16.13 16.67 8.25
C ALA A 119 -16.37 15.51 9.22
N GLU A 120 -16.94 14.42 8.71
CA GLU A 120 -17.23 13.22 9.49
C GLU A 120 -15.93 12.42 9.76
N PRO A 121 -15.63 12.05 11.02
CA PRO A 121 -14.41 11.32 11.41
C PRO A 121 -14.11 10.06 10.59
N TYR A 122 -15.15 9.38 10.13
CA TYR A 122 -15.05 8.17 9.31
C TYR A 122 -14.37 8.43 7.95
N GLU A 123 -14.53 9.62 7.36
CA GLU A 123 -13.90 9.98 6.09
C GLU A 123 -12.38 10.09 6.25
N VAL A 124 -11.92 10.67 7.36
CA VAL A 124 -10.49 10.77 7.69
C VAL A 124 -9.87 9.40 7.92
N GLU A 125 -10.52 8.53 8.70
CA GLU A 125 -10.01 7.17 8.96
C GLU A 125 -9.87 6.34 7.69
N THR A 126 -10.83 6.44 6.77
CA THR A 126 -10.79 5.73 5.48
C THR A 126 -9.62 6.20 4.60
N LEU A 127 -9.36 7.50 4.58
CA LEU A 127 -8.24 8.07 3.82
C LEU A 127 -6.89 7.70 4.44
N LEU A 128 -6.78 7.74 5.78
CA LEU A 128 -5.56 7.32 6.48
C LEU A 128 -5.24 5.85 6.24
N PHE A 129 -6.24 4.96 6.28
CA PHE A 129 -6.07 3.55 5.96
C PHE A 129 -5.57 3.36 4.51
N SER A 130 -6.17 4.05 3.55
CA SER A 130 -5.76 3.99 2.14
C SER A 130 -4.31 4.46 1.93
N LEU A 131 -3.92 5.50 2.66
CA LEU A 131 -2.57 6.06 2.63
C LEU A 131 -1.54 5.09 3.23
N GLU A 132 -1.89 4.38 4.30
CA GLU A 132 -1.03 3.37 4.92
C GLU A 132 -0.81 2.16 3.99
N GLN A 133 -1.84 1.71 3.27
CA GLN A 133 -1.73 0.64 2.26
C GLN A 133 -0.81 1.06 1.10
N LEU A 134 -0.96 2.28 0.58
CA LEU A 134 -0.10 2.77 -0.51
C LEU A 134 1.35 2.96 -0.07
N LYS A 135 1.60 3.32 1.20
CA LYS A 135 2.94 3.40 1.78
C LYS A 135 3.65 2.04 1.84
N LEU A 136 2.91 0.96 2.09
CA LEU A 136 3.47 -0.40 2.07
C LEU A 136 3.90 -0.79 0.65
N VAL A 137 3.09 -0.44 -0.36
CA VAL A 137 3.39 -0.69 -1.77
C VAL A 137 4.60 0.13 -2.25
N SER A 138 4.77 1.37 -1.77
CA SER A 138 5.89 2.22 -2.19
C SER A 138 7.26 1.80 -1.63
N LYS A 139 7.31 0.92 -0.62
CA LYS A 139 8.55 0.47 0.05
C LYS A 139 9.27 -0.69 -0.65
N GLY A 140 8.92 -1.01 -1.89
CA GLY A 140 9.58 -2.02 -2.72
C GLY A 140 11.11 -1.96 -2.60
N ASP A 141 11.69 -3.04 -2.07
CA ASP A 141 13.03 -3.13 -1.49
C ASP A 141 14.16 -2.83 -2.51
N ILE A 142 14.86 -1.70 -2.32
CA ILE A 142 15.92 -1.19 -3.22
C ILE A 142 17.32 -1.67 -2.77
N SER A 143 17.41 -2.51 -1.73
CA SER A 143 18.67 -2.84 -1.04
C SER A 143 19.66 -3.72 -1.83
N ALA A 144 19.30 -4.23 -3.02
CA ALA A 144 20.08 -5.24 -3.74
C ALA A 144 21.18 -4.74 -4.72
N LEU A 145 21.45 -3.43 -4.83
CA LEU A 145 22.39 -2.89 -5.84
C LEU A 145 23.89 -2.90 -5.41
N PRO A 146 24.83 -3.46 -6.20
CA PRO A 146 26.27 -3.44 -5.92
C PRO A 146 26.92 -2.08 -6.20
N ASP A 147 27.93 -1.69 -5.39
CA ASP A 147 28.69 -0.43 -5.48
C ASP A 147 29.50 -0.30 -6.78
N THR A 148 29.00 0.53 -7.71
CA THR A 148 29.71 0.96 -8.92
C THR A 148 29.58 2.48 -9.12
N PRO A 149 30.41 3.12 -9.96
CA PRO A 149 30.26 4.54 -10.30
C PRO A 149 28.90 4.90 -10.92
N GLU A 150 28.29 3.98 -11.68
CA GLU A 150 26.91 4.12 -12.15
C GLU A 150 25.89 4.00 -11.01
N LYS A 151 26.18 3.19 -9.97
CA LYS A 151 25.40 3.20 -8.72
C LYS A 151 25.49 4.55 -8.05
N SER A 152 26.62 5.25 -8.03
CA SER A 152 26.70 6.61 -7.47
C SER A 152 25.83 7.63 -8.22
N PHE A 153 25.68 7.49 -9.54
CA PHE A 153 24.82 8.36 -10.36
C PHE A 153 23.33 7.99 -10.23
N ILE A 154 23.02 6.69 -10.14
CA ILE A 154 21.67 6.17 -9.87
C ILE A 154 21.28 6.45 -8.41
N ILE A 155 22.18 6.33 -7.43
CA ILE A 155 22.05 6.76 -6.03
C ILE A 155 21.90 8.26 -5.97
N PHE A 156 22.55 9.06 -6.82
CA PHE A 156 22.34 10.52 -6.79
C PHE A 156 20.91 10.88 -7.25
N ARG A 157 20.39 10.23 -8.29
CA ARG A 157 18.97 10.35 -8.69
C ARG A 157 18.00 9.73 -7.68
N LEU A 158 18.34 8.57 -7.13
CA LEU A 158 17.59 7.89 -6.07
C LEU A 158 17.75 8.61 -4.74
N LYS A 159 18.77 9.43 -4.49
CA LYS A 159 18.92 10.28 -3.30
C LYS A 159 17.99 11.47 -3.41
N LYS A 160 17.81 12.05 -4.59
CA LYS A 160 16.70 13.00 -4.81
C LYS A 160 15.34 12.32 -4.60
N LYS A 161 15.18 11.07 -5.04
CA LYS A 161 13.98 10.25 -4.83
C LYS A 161 13.78 9.85 -3.35
N LEU A 162 14.83 9.49 -2.63
CA LEU A 162 14.88 9.16 -1.20
C LEU A 162 14.69 10.39 -0.35
N VAL A 163 15.22 11.55 -0.73
CA VAL A 163 14.93 12.83 -0.07
C VAL A 163 13.47 13.20 -0.31
N TYR A 164 12.93 12.96 -1.50
CA TYR A 164 11.51 13.14 -1.79
C TYR A 164 10.63 12.17 -1.01
N GLU A 165 10.99 10.88 -0.95
CA GLU A 165 10.32 9.83 -0.18
C GLU A 165 10.44 10.10 1.34
N GLU A 166 11.59 10.52 1.85
CA GLU A 166 11.78 10.92 3.25
C GLU A 166 10.95 12.16 3.59
N ASN A 167 10.91 13.15 2.70
CA ASN A 167 10.08 14.34 2.91
C ASN A 167 8.60 13.98 2.85
N LEU A 168 8.20 13.12 1.91
CA LEU A 168 6.84 12.60 1.81
C LEU A 168 6.48 11.77 3.05
N GLU A 169 7.37 10.90 3.52
CA GLU A 169 7.19 10.13 4.75
C GLU A 169 7.07 11.02 5.99
N LYS A 170 7.87 12.09 6.07
CA LYS A 170 7.78 13.10 7.14
C LYS A 170 6.45 13.85 7.07
N GLU A 171 6.00 14.23 5.87
CA GLU A 171 4.69 14.86 5.68
C GLU A 171 3.55 13.92 6.05
N ILE A 172 3.60 12.66 5.60
CA ILE A 172 2.64 11.61 5.98
C ILE A 172 2.61 11.47 7.50
N ALA A 173 3.76 11.32 8.15
CA ALA A 173 3.83 11.16 9.59
C ALA A 173 3.30 12.39 10.34
N LYS A 174 3.55 13.60 9.81
CA LYS A 174 3.01 14.85 10.34
C LYS A 174 1.50 14.91 10.20
N THR A 175 0.97 14.62 9.02
CA THR A 175 -0.48 14.61 8.75
C THR A 175 -1.21 13.54 9.56
N ILE A 176 -0.64 12.34 9.71
CA ILE A 176 -1.18 11.30 10.60
C ILE A 176 -1.27 11.82 12.05
N LYS A 177 -0.21 12.46 12.55
CA LYS A 177 -0.20 13.04 13.91
C LYS A 177 -1.24 14.16 14.09
N GLU A 178 -1.40 15.01 13.07
CA GLU A 178 -2.40 16.08 13.07
C GLU A 178 -3.82 15.50 13.04
N ALA A 179 -4.06 14.48 12.21
CA ALA A 179 -5.34 13.78 12.12
C ALA A 179 -5.70 13.07 13.43
N ASP A 180 -4.74 12.37 14.06
CA ASP A 180 -4.95 11.71 15.36
C ASP A 180 -5.28 12.73 16.47
N LYS A 181 -4.59 13.88 16.48
CA LYS A 181 -4.90 14.97 17.42
C LYS A 181 -6.31 15.52 17.19
N TRP A 182 -6.70 15.71 15.93
CA TRP A 182 -8.04 16.17 15.57
C TRP A 182 -9.11 15.15 15.99
N LEU A 183 -8.92 13.87 15.69
CA LEU A 183 -9.83 12.78 16.08
C LEU A 183 -10.02 12.71 17.60
N LYS A 184 -8.95 12.85 18.38
CA LYS A 184 -9.02 12.92 19.85
C LYS A 184 -9.82 14.12 20.35
N ASN A 185 -9.69 15.27 19.69
CA ASN A 185 -10.48 16.46 20.03
C ASN A 185 -11.95 16.27 19.70
N VAL A 186 -12.27 15.74 18.52
CA VAL A 186 -13.66 15.43 18.12
C VAL A 186 -14.28 14.41 19.07
N ALA A 187 -13.55 13.34 19.41
CA ALA A 187 -13.97 12.35 20.39
C ALA A 187 -14.31 12.99 21.75
N LYS A 188 -13.47 13.93 22.21
CA LYS A 188 -13.70 14.67 23.45
C LYS A 188 -14.95 15.54 23.37
N ILE A 189 -15.11 16.33 22.31
CA ILE A 189 -16.28 17.20 22.12
C ILE A 189 -17.56 16.36 22.08
N LYS A 190 -17.59 15.31 21.26
CA LYS A 190 -18.74 14.41 21.15
C LYS A 190 -19.08 13.70 22.46
N PHE A 191 -18.06 13.29 23.21
CA PHE A 191 -18.27 12.72 24.54
C PHE A 191 -18.98 13.70 25.48
N GLU A 192 -18.54 14.96 25.55
CA GLU A 192 -19.18 15.98 26.38
C GLU A 192 -20.59 16.34 25.90
N GLU A 193 -20.84 16.40 24.59
CA GLU A 193 -22.18 16.63 24.01
C GLU A 193 -23.16 15.52 24.42
N ILE A 194 -22.74 14.25 24.29
CA ILE A 194 -23.56 13.09 24.66
C ILE A 194 -23.79 13.08 26.18
N LYS A 195 -22.75 13.35 26.97
CA LYS A 195 -22.83 13.43 28.44
C LYS A 195 -23.79 14.53 28.89
N ALA A 196 -23.72 15.71 28.27
CA ALA A 196 -24.66 16.81 28.53
C ALA A 196 -26.10 16.42 28.18
N SER A 197 -26.29 15.70 27.07
CA SER A 197 -27.61 15.20 26.64
C SER A 197 -28.19 14.19 27.62
N LEU A 198 -27.35 13.29 28.17
CA LEU A 198 -27.75 12.35 29.22
C LEU A 198 -28.10 13.06 30.53
N ASN A 199 -27.29 14.03 30.96
CA ASN A 199 -27.55 14.82 32.18
C ASN A 199 -28.86 15.62 32.05
N LYS A 200 -29.11 16.20 30.88
CA LYS A 200 -30.38 16.89 30.60
C LYS A 200 -31.56 15.92 30.71
N LEU A 201 -31.44 14.72 30.13
CA LEU A 201 -32.46 13.69 30.21
C LEU A 201 -32.69 13.21 31.64
N GLU A 202 -31.63 13.15 32.46
CA GLU A 202 -31.71 12.81 33.88
C GLU A 202 -32.55 13.81 34.68
N VAL A 203 -32.39 15.11 34.40
CA VAL A 203 -33.20 16.17 35.04
C VAL A 203 -34.65 16.13 34.55
N GLU A 204 -34.87 15.82 33.28
CA GLU A 204 -36.20 15.78 32.66
C GLU A 204 -36.94 14.44 32.87
N ILE A 205 -36.35 13.49 33.61
CA ILE A 205 -36.84 12.11 33.73
C ILE A 205 -38.25 12.01 34.33
N ASP A 206 -38.58 12.89 35.27
CA ASP A 206 -39.89 12.93 35.93
C ASP A 206 -40.92 13.77 35.17
N LEU A 207 -40.46 14.59 34.22
CA LEU A 207 -41.28 15.53 33.47
C LEU A 207 -41.75 14.97 32.12
N LEU A 208 -40.97 14.05 31.53
CA LEU A 208 -41.23 13.54 30.19
C LEU A 208 -42.02 12.22 30.18
N PRO A 209 -42.95 12.05 29.23
CA PRO A 209 -43.58 10.75 28.99
C PRO A 209 -42.54 9.67 28.68
N LEU A 210 -42.74 8.47 29.23
CA LEU A 210 -41.84 7.32 29.07
C LEU A 210 -41.52 7.00 27.59
N SER A 211 -42.48 7.17 26.70
CA SER A 211 -42.28 6.94 25.26
C SER A 211 -41.24 7.89 24.67
N LYS A 212 -41.24 9.16 25.08
CA LYS A 212 -40.26 10.17 24.65
C LYS A 212 -38.88 9.87 25.24
N LEU A 213 -38.82 9.52 26.53
CA LEU A 213 -37.56 9.14 27.20
C LEU A 213 -36.90 7.92 26.54
N LYS A 214 -37.67 6.87 26.26
CA LYS A 214 -37.16 5.68 25.56
C LYS A 214 -36.64 6.00 24.16
N LYS A 215 -37.32 6.88 23.43
CA LYS A 215 -36.88 7.33 22.11
C LYS A 215 -35.56 8.11 22.21
N ALA A 216 -35.45 9.04 23.16
CA ALA A 216 -34.23 9.82 23.40
C ALA A 216 -33.05 8.93 23.81
N LEU A 217 -33.24 7.99 24.75
CA LEU A 217 -32.21 7.03 25.14
C LEU A 217 -31.76 6.15 23.96
N LYS A 218 -32.68 5.74 23.09
CA LYS A 218 -32.33 4.97 21.88
C LYS A 218 -31.46 5.80 20.94
N THR A 219 -31.80 7.07 20.70
CA THR A 219 -30.98 7.97 19.88
C THR A 219 -29.58 8.13 20.46
N ILE A 220 -29.47 8.44 21.76
CA ILE A 220 -28.18 8.58 22.44
C ILE A 220 -27.38 7.27 22.41
N SER A 221 -28.05 6.12 22.61
CA SER A 221 -27.39 4.81 22.53
C SER A 221 -26.81 4.54 21.15
N ASN A 222 -27.47 4.99 20.07
CA ASN A 222 -26.94 4.86 18.72
C ASN A 222 -25.73 5.77 18.50
N GLU A 223 -25.77 7.00 19.04
CA GLU A 223 -24.62 7.93 18.99
C GLU A 223 -23.40 7.36 19.74
N ILE A 224 -23.59 6.74 20.91
CA ILE A 224 -22.51 6.08 21.66
C ILE A 224 -21.83 4.97 20.84
N MET A 225 -22.57 4.29 19.97
CA MET A 225 -22.03 3.24 19.11
C MET A 225 -21.22 3.79 17.94
N GLY A 226 -21.23 5.11 17.71
CA GLY A 226 -20.44 5.78 16.68
C GLY A 226 -18.93 5.50 16.78
N PRO A 227 -18.18 5.65 15.67
CA PRO A 227 -16.76 5.30 15.60
C PRO A 227 -15.87 6.23 16.43
N TYR A 228 -16.35 7.42 16.77
CA TYR A 228 -15.56 8.51 17.35
C TYR A 228 -15.29 8.41 18.85
N LEU A 229 -15.93 7.51 19.61
CA LEU A 229 -15.67 7.37 21.04
C LEU A 229 -14.66 6.26 21.35
N VAL A 230 -13.74 6.54 22.28
CA VAL A 230 -12.80 5.54 22.79
C VAL A 230 -13.54 4.52 23.66
N LYS A 231 -13.05 3.28 23.73
CA LYS A 231 -13.66 2.17 24.49
C LYS A 231 -14.09 2.57 25.91
N GLN A 232 -13.22 3.26 26.66
CA GLN A 232 -13.51 3.71 28.03
C GLN A 232 -14.66 4.72 28.09
N GLN A 233 -14.72 5.67 27.15
CA GLN A 233 -15.81 6.65 27.05
C GLN A 233 -17.14 5.96 26.72
N LYS A 234 -17.14 4.99 25.80
CA LYS A 234 -18.33 4.20 25.47
C LYS A 234 -18.86 3.45 26.69
N GLU A 235 -17.96 2.89 27.50
CA GLU A 235 -18.33 2.16 28.72
C GLU A 235 -18.90 3.10 29.79
N GLU A 236 -18.32 4.28 30.01
CA GLU A 236 -18.87 5.29 30.93
C GLU A 236 -20.29 5.72 30.54
N LEU A 237 -20.51 6.07 29.27
CA LEU A 237 -21.81 6.51 28.78
C LEU A 237 -22.86 5.37 28.81
N LYS A 238 -22.46 4.13 28.51
CA LYS A 238 -23.34 2.95 28.64
C LYS A 238 -23.79 2.73 30.09
N ASN A 239 -22.86 2.85 31.04
CA ASN A 239 -23.19 2.72 32.46
C ASN A 239 -24.15 3.82 32.92
N GLN A 240 -24.03 5.04 32.41
CA GLN A 240 -24.99 6.12 32.66
C GLN A 240 -26.38 5.79 32.09
N ILE A 241 -26.46 5.27 30.85
CA ILE A 241 -27.74 4.83 30.27
C ILE A 241 -28.41 3.75 31.12
N VAL A 242 -27.65 2.78 31.63
CA VAL A 242 -28.19 1.71 32.50
C VAL A 242 -28.78 2.33 33.78
N ARG A 243 -28.04 3.23 34.44
CA ARG A 243 -28.52 3.93 35.65
C ARG A 243 -29.80 4.73 35.39
N LEU A 244 -29.88 5.46 34.27
CA LEU A 244 -31.08 6.20 33.90
C LEU A 244 -32.26 5.28 33.62
N SER A 245 -32.02 4.16 32.93
CA SER A 245 -33.05 3.16 32.64
C SER A 245 -33.61 2.56 33.94
N GLU A 246 -32.76 2.25 34.92
CA GLU A 246 -33.18 1.78 36.24
C GLU A 246 -34.01 2.83 37.01
N LYS A 247 -33.62 4.12 36.94
CA LYS A 247 -34.38 5.21 37.55
C LYS A 247 -35.78 5.34 36.93
N MET A 248 -35.87 5.25 35.60
CA MET A 248 -37.15 5.28 34.88
C MET A 248 -38.08 4.12 35.27
N GLU A 249 -37.53 2.94 35.56
CA GLU A 249 -38.31 1.79 36.00
C GLU A 249 -38.77 1.91 37.46
N LYS A 250 -37.95 2.51 38.33
CA LYS A 250 -38.31 2.76 39.73
C LYS A 250 -39.43 3.80 39.86
N GLY A 251 -39.38 4.91 39.12
CA GLY A 251 -40.42 5.94 39.13
C GLY A 251 -41.81 5.44 38.69
N LYS A 252 -41.90 4.29 37.99
CA LYS A 252 -43.18 3.65 37.68
C LYS A 252 -43.86 2.95 38.86
N LYS A 253 -43.09 2.46 39.83
CA LYS A 253 -43.67 1.72 40.96
C LYS A 253 -44.46 2.64 41.89
N ASP A 254 -44.11 3.93 41.90
CA ASP A 254 -44.74 4.92 42.79
C ASP A 254 -45.96 5.61 42.17
N ASN A 255 -46.17 5.53 40.84
CA ASN A 255 -47.27 6.20 40.12
C ASN A 255 -48.28 5.23 39.44
N SER A 256 -48.33 3.95 39.83
CA SER A 256 -49.17 2.95 39.16
C SER A 256 -50.68 2.99 39.47
N SER A 257 -51.20 4.03 40.12
CA SER A 257 -52.63 4.14 40.49
C SER A 257 -53.53 4.93 39.52
N GLU A 258 -53.04 5.53 38.45
CA GLU A 258 -53.91 6.21 37.47
C GLU A 258 -53.93 5.52 36.10
N LYS A 259 -55.01 4.76 35.88
CA LYS A 259 -55.42 4.24 34.56
C LYS A 259 -55.86 5.41 33.68
N ILE A 260 -55.09 5.72 32.64
CA ILE A 260 -55.56 6.52 31.50
C ILE A 260 -55.65 5.62 30.25
N PRO A 261 -56.71 5.74 29.42
CA PRO A 261 -56.99 4.82 28.32
C PRO A 261 -56.03 4.99 27.14
N LYS A 262 -55.79 3.87 26.45
CA LYS A 262 -54.98 3.76 25.23
C LYS A 262 -55.75 4.29 24.02
N GLU A 263 -55.16 5.24 23.30
CA GLU A 263 -55.56 5.59 21.94
C GLU A 263 -54.43 5.23 20.95
N LYS A 264 -54.80 4.45 19.93
CA LYS A 264 -53.95 3.95 18.84
C LYS A 264 -53.62 5.07 17.87
N GLN A 265 -52.35 5.22 17.47
CA GLN A 265 -52.01 5.58 16.09
C GLN A 265 -50.70 4.89 15.66
N GLU A 266 -50.82 4.03 14.65
CA GLU A 266 -49.71 3.51 13.85
C GLU A 266 -49.51 4.42 12.64
N ALA A 267 -48.26 4.82 12.37
CA ALA A 267 -47.83 5.25 11.04
C ALA A 267 -46.44 4.68 10.78
N LYS A 268 -46.34 3.81 9.77
CA LYS A 268 -45.09 3.26 9.23
C LYS A 268 -44.41 4.34 8.38
N ALA A 269 -43.24 4.80 8.80
CA ALA A 269 -42.30 5.50 7.93
C ALA A 269 -41.34 4.47 7.34
N LYS A 270 -41.23 4.44 6.00
CA LYS A 270 -40.18 3.71 5.27
C LYS A 270 -38.87 4.49 5.45
N GLU A 271 -37.85 3.82 5.99
CA GLU A 271 -36.46 4.30 5.99
C GLU A 271 -35.93 4.25 4.55
N GLU A 272 -35.58 5.42 4.00
CA GLU A 272 -34.68 5.53 2.86
C GLU A 272 -33.24 5.68 3.41
N GLU A 273 -32.33 4.83 2.94
CA GLU A 273 -30.91 4.92 3.24
C GLU A 273 -30.30 6.25 2.74
N PRO A 274 -29.48 6.94 3.54
CA PRO A 274 -28.88 8.21 3.13
C PRO A 274 -27.84 8.00 2.02
N ALA A 275 -27.94 8.83 0.97
CA ALA A 275 -27.09 8.83 -0.23
C ALA A 275 -25.58 8.97 0.05
N GLN A 276 -25.17 9.34 1.26
CA GLN A 276 -23.78 9.54 1.67
C GLN A 276 -23.00 8.22 1.86
N GLN A 277 -23.66 7.10 2.18
CA GLN A 277 -23.01 5.78 2.23
C GLN A 277 -22.57 5.25 0.85
N LYS A 278 -23.14 5.77 -0.25
CA LYS A 278 -22.78 5.34 -1.61
C LYS A 278 -21.42 5.84 -2.07
N ILE A 279 -20.94 7.00 -1.56
CA ILE A 279 -19.68 7.61 -2.00
C ILE A 279 -18.47 6.86 -1.41
N GLY A 280 -18.52 6.47 -0.14
CA GLY A 280 -17.48 5.66 0.50
C GLY A 280 -17.34 4.27 -0.12
N SER A 281 -18.47 3.63 -0.50
CA SER A 281 -18.43 2.29 -1.14
C SER A 281 -17.82 2.33 -2.55
N LYS A 282 -17.95 3.46 -3.27
CA LYS A 282 -17.41 3.60 -4.63
C LYS A 282 -15.89 3.78 -4.60
N LYS A 283 -15.37 4.63 -3.72
CA LYS A 283 -13.92 4.83 -3.55
C LYS A 283 -13.22 3.58 -3.01
N MET A 284 -13.85 2.85 -2.09
CA MET A 284 -13.30 1.58 -1.57
C MET A 284 -13.25 0.49 -2.66
N LYS A 285 -14.20 0.49 -3.61
CA LYS A 285 -14.14 -0.38 -4.81
C LYS A 285 -13.00 0.01 -5.76
N GLU A 286 -12.75 1.30 -5.96
CA GLU A 286 -11.63 1.78 -6.79
C GLU A 286 -10.27 1.38 -6.19
N VAL A 287 -10.09 1.51 -4.88
CA VAL A 287 -8.87 1.03 -4.18
C VAL A 287 -8.73 -0.49 -4.29
N LYS A 288 -9.84 -1.23 -4.14
CA LYS A 288 -9.81 -2.69 -4.28
C LYS A 288 -9.43 -3.15 -5.69
N ILE A 289 -9.91 -2.46 -6.73
CA ILE A 289 -9.53 -2.72 -8.13
C ILE A 289 -8.03 -2.45 -8.34
N LEU A 290 -7.49 -1.35 -7.80
CA LEU A 290 -6.06 -1.05 -7.92
C LEU A 290 -5.19 -2.10 -7.18
N LEU A 291 -5.65 -2.61 -6.04
CA LEU A 291 -4.98 -3.70 -5.32
C LEU A 291 -5.03 -5.02 -6.12
N GLU A 292 -6.17 -5.37 -6.70
CA GLU A 292 -6.32 -6.55 -7.56
C GLU A 292 -5.46 -6.44 -8.84
N GLU A 293 -5.38 -5.26 -9.46
CA GLU A 293 -4.48 -5.00 -10.60
C GLU A 293 -3.01 -5.14 -10.22
N LEU A 294 -2.63 -4.68 -9.03
CA LEU A 294 -1.28 -4.80 -8.50
C LEU A 294 -0.93 -6.26 -8.20
N GLU A 295 -1.81 -7.00 -7.53
CA GLU A 295 -1.67 -8.43 -7.27
C GLU A 295 -1.57 -9.23 -8.57
N GLN A 296 -2.39 -8.92 -9.58
CA GLN A 296 -2.27 -9.56 -10.88
C GLN A 296 -0.99 -9.18 -11.63
N SER A 297 -0.48 -7.96 -11.45
CA SER A 297 0.82 -7.57 -12.01
C SER A 297 1.96 -8.35 -11.37
N ILE A 298 1.87 -8.63 -10.06
CA ILE A 298 2.85 -9.44 -9.32
C ILE A 298 2.72 -10.92 -9.70
N LEU A 299 1.50 -11.45 -9.82
CA LEU A 299 1.23 -12.84 -10.21
C LEU A 299 1.57 -13.14 -11.67
N LYS A 300 1.49 -12.17 -12.58
CA LYS A 300 1.98 -12.34 -13.96
C LYS A 300 3.50 -12.29 -14.08
N GLN A 301 4.19 -11.96 -12.99
CA GLN A 301 5.65 -11.93 -12.88
C GLN A 301 6.21 -13.13 -12.10
N SER A 302 5.35 -13.99 -11.54
CA SER A 302 5.70 -15.24 -10.84
C SER A 302 5.16 -16.46 -11.59
#